data_AF-A0A7M7G5I5-F1
#
_entry.id   AF-A0A7M7G5I5-F1
#
_cell.length_a   1.000
_cell.length_b   1.000
_cell.length_c   1.000
_cell.angle_alpha   90.00
_cell.angle_beta   90.00
_cell.angle_gamma   90.00
#
_symmetry.space_group_name_H-M   'P 1'
#
loop_
_entity.id
_entity.type
_entity.pdbx_description
1 polymer ?
#
loop_
_entity_poly.entity_id
_entity_poly.type
_entity_poly.pdbx_seq_one_letter_code
_entity_poly.pdbx_strand_id
1 'polypeptide(L)'
;MRMRSIAAILLSAFLLASYEGQMAGADDWLSGLLSGVNAQVEQINRNVNQQVSRINQDVQAQVARVNEDVQAQVARAQEAAKNAKPGEYSVNQGNTVIINGNRGYYRTVNSGVDSEGRPYSIEIEDRVKDGVLRHTERIYNATTKRYQTFVSERKLSDPQAEPIFNNFTTTSQS
;
A
#
# COMPACT_ATOMS: atom_id res chain seq x y z
N MET A 1 -27.95 4.22 -25.69
CA MET A 1 -29.05 4.61 -26.61
C MET A 1 -28.87 5.98 -27.28
N ARG A 2 -28.06 6.92 -26.75
CA ARG A 2 -27.93 8.31 -27.26
C ARG A 2 -27.06 8.51 -28.52
N MET A 3 -26.03 7.68 -28.76
CA MET A 3 -25.18 7.79 -29.97
C MET A 3 -25.91 7.42 -31.27
N ARG A 4 -26.81 6.44 -31.22
CA ARG A 4 -27.62 6.02 -32.39
C ARG A 4 -28.55 7.15 -32.84
N SER A 5 -29.01 7.98 -31.91
CA SER A 5 -29.86 9.14 -32.18
C SER A 5 -29.11 10.26 -32.90
N ILE A 6 -27.86 10.56 -32.50
CA ILE A 6 -27.05 11.62 -33.13
C ILE A 6 -26.63 11.22 -34.55
N ALA A 7 -26.18 9.98 -34.74
CA ALA A 7 -25.85 9.47 -36.05
C ALA A 7 -27.05 9.49 -37.01
N ALA A 8 -28.25 9.13 -36.51
CA ALA A 8 -29.48 9.19 -37.29
C ALA A 8 -29.86 10.63 -37.66
N ILE A 9 -29.70 11.59 -36.74
CA ILE A 9 -29.99 13.02 -37.00
C ILE A 9 -29.04 13.58 -38.07
N LEU A 10 -27.73 13.27 -37.97
CA LEU A 10 -26.73 13.72 -38.95
C LEU A 10 -26.97 13.11 -40.34
N LEU A 11 -27.34 11.82 -40.40
CA LEU A 11 -27.66 11.15 -41.65
C LEU A 11 -28.93 11.72 -42.30
N SER A 12 -29.92 12.09 -41.48
CA SER A 12 -31.17 12.69 -41.93
C SER A 12 -30.94 14.11 -42.48
N ALA A 13 -30.12 14.91 -41.80
CA ALA A 13 -29.75 16.25 -42.26
C ALA A 13 -28.94 16.21 -43.57
N PHE A 14 -28.05 15.22 -43.71
CA PHE A 14 -27.27 15.01 -44.93
C PHE A 14 -28.17 14.61 -46.12
N LEU A 15 -29.13 13.72 -45.90
CA LEU A 15 -30.10 13.31 -46.93
C LEU A 15 -31.02 14.48 -47.34
N LEU A 16 -31.47 15.31 -46.40
CA LEU A 16 -32.30 16.49 -46.69
C LEU A 16 -31.53 17.57 -47.47
N ALA A 17 -30.27 17.82 -47.13
CA ALA A 17 -29.42 18.78 -47.85
C ALA A 17 -29.11 18.34 -49.29
N SER A 18 -29.06 17.03 -49.55
CA SER A 18 -28.84 16.47 -50.89
C SER A 18 -30.04 16.58 -51.84
N TYR A 19 -31.25 16.83 -51.31
CA TYR A 19 -32.49 16.84 -52.10
C TYR A 19 -32.88 18.25 -52.60
N GLU A 20 -32.42 19.33 -51.96
CA GLU A 20 -32.80 20.71 -52.31
C GLU A 20 -31.73 21.51 -53.10
N GLY A 21 -30.70 20.86 -53.66
CA GLY A 21 -29.71 21.55 -54.51
C GLY A 21 -28.80 22.57 -53.78
N GLN A 22 -28.88 22.68 -52.46
CA GLN A 22 -28.00 23.52 -51.64
C GLN A 22 -26.70 22.77 -51.27
N MET A 23 -25.97 22.26 -52.26
CA MET A 23 -24.65 21.68 -52.02
C MET A 23 -23.56 22.74 -51.77
N ALA A 24 -23.83 24.02 -51.98
CA ALA A 24 -22.87 25.10 -51.73
C ALA A 24 -22.69 25.44 -50.23
N GLY A 25 -23.68 25.15 -49.38
CA GLY A 25 -23.59 25.38 -47.93
C GLY A 25 -23.23 24.12 -47.13
N ALA A 26 -23.30 22.95 -47.77
CA ALA A 26 -23.13 21.65 -47.13
C ALA A 26 -21.66 21.37 -46.71
N ASP A 27 -20.71 21.83 -47.52
CA ASP A 27 -19.29 21.66 -47.24
C ASP A 27 -18.80 22.58 -46.09
N ASP A 28 -19.39 23.78 -45.98
CA ASP A 28 -19.03 24.76 -44.94
C ASP A 28 -19.44 24.31 -43.53
N TRP A 29 -20.63 23.74 -43.33
CA TRP A 29 -21.04 23.27 -42.01
C TRP A 29 -20.30 22.00 -41.58
N LEU A 30 -20.01 21.09 -42.53
CA LEU A 30 -19.22 19.88 -42.26
C LEU A 30 -17.78 20.23 -41.93
N SER A 31 -17.17 21.16 -42.67
CA SER A 31 -15.81 21.63 -42.36
C SER A 31 -15.74 22.35 -41.02
N GLY A 32 -16.74 23.17 -40.68
CA GLY A 32 -16.86 23.82 -39.38
C GLY A 32 -17.02 22.83 -38.22
N LEU A 33 -17.83 21.78 -38.41
CA LEU A 33 -18.02 20.73 -37.41
C LEU A 33 -16.74 19.90 -37.21
N LEU A 34 -16.07 19.50 -38.30
CA LEU A 34 -14.82 18.75 -38.24
C LEU A 34 -13.70 19.59 -37.61
N SER A 35 -13.62 20.88 -37.94
CA SER A 35 -12.70 21.82 -37.32
C SER A 35 -12.98 21.99 -35.82
N GLY A 36 -14.26 22.12 -35.43
CA GLY A 36 -14.67 22.23 -34.04
C GLY A 36 -14.34 20.98 -33.21
N VAL A 37 -14.56 19.79 -33.79
CA VAL A 37 -14.21 18.52 -33.16
C VAL A 37 -12.69 18.38 -33.03
N ASN A 38 -11.91 18.72 -34.06
CA ASN A 38 -10.45 18.69 -33.99
C ASN A 38 -9.90 19.65 -32.92
N ALA A 39 -10.43 20.88 -32.85
CA ALA A 39 -10.04 21.84 -31.83
C ALA A 39 -10.34 21.35 -30.41
N GLN A 40 -11.49 20.69 -30.19
CA GLN A 40 -11.81 20.07 -28.90
C GLN A 40 -10.90 18.89 -28.57
N VAL A 41 -10.61 18.02 -29.54
CA VAL A 41 -9.69 16.89 -29.35
C VAL A 41 -8.29 17.38 -28.98
N GLU A 42 -7.79 18.41 -29.65
CA GLU A 42 -6.51 19.02 -29.29
C GLU A 42 -6.52 19.63 -27.89
N GLN A 43 -7.60 20.31 -27.51
CA GLN A 43 -7.73 20.91 -26.18
C GLN A 43 -7.77 19.83 -25.09
N ILE A 44 -8.49 18.73 -25.32
CA ILE A 44 -8.52 17.57 -24.42
C ILE A 44 -7.11 16.97 -24.30
N ASN A 45 -6.41 16.75 -25.41
CA ASN A 45 -5.05 16.22 -25.40
C ASN A 45 -4.08 17.13 -24.62
N ARG A 46 -4.16 18.45 -24.82
CA ARG A 46 -3.36 19.43 -24.05
C ARG A 46 -3.66 19.34 -22.55
N ASN A 47 -4.93 19.28 -22.17
CA ASN A 47 -5.34 19.20 -20.77
C ASN A 47 -4.90 17.88 -20.11
N VAL A 48 -5.05 16.75 -20.81
CA VAL A 48 -4.60 15.44 -20.34
C VAL A 48 -3.09 15.43 -20.15
N ASN A 49 -2.32 15.91 -21.12
CA ASN A 49 -0.86 15.97 -21.02
C ASN A 49 -0.39 16.85 -19.84
N GLN A 50 -1.06 17.99 -19.61
CA GLN A 50 -0.77 18.85 -18.47
C GLN A 50 -1.10 18.16 -17.14
N GLN A 51 -2.22 17.45 -17.04
CA GLN A 51 -2.57 16.70 -15.84
C GLN A 51 -1.60 15.55 -15.57
N VAL A 52 -1.23 14.78 -16.59
CA VAL A 52 -0.23 13.69 -16.48
C VAL A 52 1.11 14.25 -16.02
N SER A 53 1.54 15.40 -16.56
CA SER A 53 2.78 16.05 -16.15
C SER A 53 2.76 16.46 -14.67
N ARG A 54 1.66 17.04 -14.19
CA ARG A 54 1.50 17.42 -12.77
C ARG A 54 1.50 16.21 -11.85
N ILE A 55 0.74 15.16 -12.20
CA ILE A 55 0.69 13.91 -11.43
C ILE A 55 2.08 13.30 -11.32
N ASN A 56 2.85 13.26 -12.42
CA ASN A 56 4.21 12.72 -12.41
C ASN A 56 5.13 13.53 -11.48
N GLN A 57 5.04 14.86 -11.49
CA GLN A 57 5.82 15.72 -10.59
C GLN A 57 5.44 15.50 -9.12
N ASP A 58 4.15 15.43 -8.82
CA ASP A 58 3.65 15.21 -7.45
C ASP A 58 4.08 13.84 -6.91
N VAL A 59 3.96 12.79 -7.73
CA VAL A 59 4.41 11.44 -7.38
C VAL A 59 5.91 11.42 -7.13
N GLN A 60 6.72 12.03 -8.00
CA GLN A 60 8.17 12.11 -7.81
C GLN A 60 8.53 12.84 -6.51
N ALA A 61 7.88 13.98 -6.23
CA ALA A 61 8.10 14.73 -5.00
C ALA A 61 7.65 13.96 -3.75
N GLN A 62 6.57 13.17 -3.84
CA GLN A 62 6.12 12.34 -2.73
C GLN A 62 7.08 11.17 -2.48
N VAL A 63 7.55 10.50 -3.53
CA VAL A 63 8.55 9.43 -3.42
C VAL A 63 9.86 9.95 -2.83
N ALA A 64 10.32 11.13 -3.25
CA ALA A 64 11.51 11.75 -2.70
C ALA A 64 11.37 12.02 -1.20
N ARG A 65 10.25 12.62 -0.77
CA ARG A 65 9.95 12.87 0.65
C ARG A 65 9.88 11.59 1.48
N VAL A 66 9.22 10.55 0.97
CA VAL A 66 9.15 9.25 1.67
C VAL A 66 10.55 8.65 1.81
N ASN A 67 11.39 8.73 0.77
CA ASN A 67 12.77 8.24 0.86
C ASN A 67 13.59 9.01 1.88
N GLU A 68 13.48 10.34 1.93
CA GLU A 68 14.14 11.16 2.96
C GLU A 68 13.68 10.80 4.37
N ASP A 69 12.36 10.65 4.58
CA ASP A 69 11.81 10.26 5.88
C ASP A 69 12.28 8.88 6.32
N VAL A 70 12.30 7.91 5.40
CA VAL A 70 12.81 6.56 5.66
C VAL A 70 14.30 6.60 6.01
N GLN A 71 15.11 7.35 5.26
CA GLN A 71 16.53 7.49 5.56
C GLN A 71 16.76 8.15 6.92
N ALA A 72 15.99 9.18 7.26
CA ALA A 72 16.07 9.84 8.57
C ALA A 72 15.61 8.92 9.73
N GLN A 73 14.60 8.07 9.51
CA GLN A 73 14.17 7.05 10.47
C GLN A 73 15.26 5.99 10.67
N VAL A 74 15.86 5.50 9.59
CA VAL A 74 16.96 4.52 9.63
C VAL A 74 18.18 5.11 10.35
N ALA A 75 18.57 6.35 10.05
CA ALA A 75 19.68 7.02 10.72
C ALA A 75 19.41 7.18 12.23
N ARG A 76 18.19 7.56 12.62
CA ARG A 76 17.78 7.63 14.03
C ARG A 76 17.82 6.26 14.71
N ALA A 77 17.36 5.21 14.04
CA ALA A 77 17.41 3.85 14.57
C ALA A 77 18.86 3.35 14.74
N GLN A 78 19.74 3.65 13.79
CA GLN A 78 21.17 3.33 13.89
C GLN A 78 21.84 4.09 15.04
N GLU A 79 21.52 5.38 15.21
CA GLU A 79 22.06 6.18 16.31
C GLU A 79 21.55 5.70 17.67
N ALA A 80 20.27 5.32 17.76
CA ALA A 80 19.71 4.69 18.95
C ALA A 80 20.39 3.34 19.26
N ALA A 81 20.69 2.54 18.24
CA ALA A 81 21.42 1.27 18.40
C ALA A 81 22.87 1.48 18.85
N LYS A 82 23.57 2.52 18.37
CA LYS A 82 24.93 2.86 18.84
C LYS A 82 24.96 3.30 20.29
N ASN A 83 23.93 4.03 20.72
CA ASN A 83 23.81 4.54 22.09
C ASN A 83 23.12 3.55 23.05
N ALA A 84 22.66 2.39 22.54
CA ALA A 84 22.10 1.34 23.36
C ALA A 84 23.18 0.71 24.23
N LYS A 85 22.88 0.52 25.52
CA LYS A 85 23.80 -0.16 26.43
C LYS A 85 23.95 -1.63 26.02
N PRO A 86 25.16 -2.21 26.05
CA PRO A 86 25.36 -3.62 25.79
C PRO A 86 24.47 -4.47 26.72
N GLY A 87 23.56 -5.25 26.14
CA GLY A 87 22.65 -6.14 26.87
C GLY A 87 21.15 -5.91 26.66
N GLU A 88 20.75 -4.79 26.04
CA GLU A 88 19.32 -4.42 25.94
C GLU A 88 18.71 -4.69 24.54
N TYR A 89 19.53 -4.61 23.48
CA TYR A 89 19.10 -4.84 22.10
C TYR A 89 20.24 -5.45 21.26
N SER A 90 19.96 -6.45 20.43
CA SER A 90 20.88 -6.95 19.41
C SER A 90 20.19 -6.92 18.05
N VAL A 91 20.68 -6.06 17.15
CA VAL A 91 20.32 -6.06 15.73
C VAL A 91 21.41 -6.85 15.01
N ASN A 92 21.11 -8.10 14.65
CA ASN A 92 22.02 -8.87 13.80
C ASN A 92 21.80 -8.44 12.34
N GLN A 93 22.83 -8.49 11.48
CA GLN A 93 22.85 -7.94 10.11
C GLN A 93 21.80 -8.52 9.12
N GLY A 94 20.82 -9.29 9.58
CA GLY A 94 19.68 -9.76 8.80
C GLY A 94 18.41 -9.68 9.63
N ASN A 95 17.48 -8.83 9.19
CA ASN A 95 16.05 -8.66 9.51
C ASN A 95 15.49 -9.05 10.90
N THR A 96 16.34 -9.24 11.90
CA THR A 96 16.03 -9.82 13.19
C THR A 96 16.41 -8.82 14.26
N VAL A 97 15.43 -8.41 15.04
CA VAL A 97 15.61 -7.54 16.21
C VAL A 97 15.37 -8.39 17.45
N ILE A 98 16.37 -8.47 18.32
CA ILE A 98 16.27 -9.15 19.62
C ILE A 98 16.28 -8.09 20.72
N ILE A 99 15.27 -8.11 21.58
CA ILE A 99 15.09 -7.24 22.74
C ILE A 99 15.18 -8.11 23.98
N ASN A 100 16.20 -7.89 24.79
CA ASN A 100 16.35 -8.56 26.09
C ASN A 100 16.06 -7.55 27.19
N GLY A 101 14.93 -7.72 27.88
CA GLY A 101 14.59 -6.90 29.03
C GLY A 101 15.02 -7.56 30.34
N ASN A 102 15.35 -6.76 31.35
CA ASN A 102 15.55 -7.28 32.71
C ASN A 102 14.31 -8.04 33.21
N ARG A 103 14.52 -9.10 34.01
CA ARG A 103 13.49 -9.89 34.72
C ARG A 103 12.59 -10.77 33.83
N GLY A 104 13.17 -11.53 32.90
CA GLY A 104 12.44 -12.58 32.16
C GLY A 104 11.51 -12.04 31.08
N TYR A 105 11.87 -10.91 30.47
CA TYR A 105 11.24 -10.40 29.26
C TYR A 105 12.18 -10.60 28.07
N TYR A 106 11.67 -11.22 27.02
CA TYR A 106 12.37 -11.43 25.76
C TYR A 106 11.41 -11.16 24.62
N ARG A 107 11.85 -10.42 23.60
CA ARG A 107 11.09 -10.24 22.37
C ARG A 107 12.00 -10.33 21.16
N THR A 108 11.58 -11.10 20.16
CA THR A 108 12.26 -11.17 18.87
C THR A 108 11.28 -10.84 17.77
N VAL A 109 11.72 -10.02 16.82
CA VAL A 109 10.97 -9.72 15.60
C VAL A 109 11.85 -10.13 14.42
N ASN A 110 11.36 -11.08 13.63
CA ASN A 110 11.93 -11.46 12.34
C ASN A 110 11.00 -10.95 11.23
N SER A 111 11.55 -10.26 10.24
CA SER A 111 10.76 -9.71 9.14
C SER A 111 11.43 -9.92 7.79
N GLY A 112 10.71 -9.72 6.70
CA GLY A 112 11.30 -9.83 5.37
C GLY A 112 10.25 -9.86 4.28
N VAL A 113 10.65 -10.40 3.13
CA VAL A 113 9.77 -10.72 2.01
C VAL A 113 9.85 -12.20 1.69
N ASP A 114 8.73 -12.80 1.32
CA ASP A 114 8.69 -14.18 0.82
C ASP A 114 9.20 -14.27 -0.62
N SER A 115 9.19 -15.48 -1.20
CA SER A 115 9.60 -15.72 -2.58
C SER A 115 8.78 -14.99 -3.64
N GLU A 116 7.59 -14.49 -3.29
CA GLU A 116 6.70 -13.72 -4.16
C GLU A 116 6.83 -12.21 -3.93
N GLY A 117 7.73 -11.78 -3.04
CA GLY A 117 7.93 -10.37 -2.69
C GLY A 117 6.91 -9.83 -1.68
N ARG A 118 6.06 -10.68 -1.08
CA ARG A 118 5.08 -10.25 -0.08
C ARG A 118 5.76 -10.09 1.28
N PRO A 119 5.46 -9.03 2.05
CA PRO A 119 6.08 -8.83 3.35
C PRO A 119 5.61 -9.87 4.36
N TYR A 120 6.52 -10.34 5.21
CA TYR A 120 6.19 -11.12 6.40
C TYR A 120 6.84 -10.52 7.65
N SER A 121 6.22 -10.78 8.79
CA SER A 121 6.84 -10.57 10.10
C SER A 121 6.36 -11.62 11.08
N ILE A 122 7.29 -12.20 11.83
CA ILE A 122 7.04 -13.12 12.94
C ILE A 122 7.62 -12.46 14.18
N GLU A 123 6.77 -12.26 15.18
CA GLU A 123 7.16 -11.74 16.47
C GLU A 123 6.93 -12.80 17.54
N ILE A 124 7.94 -13.01 18.37
CA ILE A 124 7.87 -13.86 19.56
C ILE A 124 8.12 -12.98 20.77
N GLU A 125 7.24 -13.06 21.76
CA GLU A 125 7.38 -12.37 23.04
C GLU A 125 7.18 -13.36 24.20
N ASP A 126 8.22 -13.49 25.02
CA ASP A 126 8.18 -14.23 26.28
C ASP A 126 8.20 -13.25 27.45
N ARG A 127 7.25 -13.43 28.36
CA ARG A 127 7.16 -12.63 29.58
C ARG A 127 6.93 -13.50 30.78
N VAL A 128 7.83 -13.41 31.75
CA VAL A 128 7.66 -14.01 33.07
C VAL A 128 6.98 -13.01 34.00
N LYS A 129 5.84 -13.41 34.58
CA LYS A 129 5.14 -12.65 35.62
C LYS A 129 4.55 -13.62 36.65
N ASP A 130 4.78 -13.36 37.93
CA ASP A 130 4.21 -14.12 39.05
C ASP A 130 4.46 -15.65 38.94
N GLY A 131 5.65 -16.03 38.46
CA GLY A 131 6.03 -17.45 38.28
C GLY A 131 5.36 -18.13 37.08
N VAL A 132 4.69 -17.39 36.20
CA VAL A 132 4.13 -17.90 34.93
C VAL A 132 4.90 -17.31 33.77
N LEU A 133 5.35 -18.16 32.85
CA LEU A 133 5.84 -17.75 31.55
C LEU A 133 4.64 -17.66 30.61
N ARG A 134 4.42 -16.47 30.06
CA ARG A 134 3.52 -16.25 28.94
C ARG A 134 4.32 -16.13 27.67
N HIS A 135 4.07 -17.03 26.72
CA HIS A 135 4.61 -17.01 25.38
C HIS A 135 3.56 -16.48 24.42
N THR A 136 3.91 -15.50 23.61
CA THR A 136 3.05 -14.93 22.58
C THR A 136 3.76 -14.93 21.24
N GLU A 137 3.17 -15.58 20.24
CA GLU A 137 3.63 -15.55 18.86
C GLU A 137 2.64 -14.76 18.01
N ARG A 138 3.12 -13.80 17.23
CA ARG A 138 2.33 -13.00 16.30
C ARG A 138 2.88 -13.15 14.89
N ILE A 139 2.08 -13.69 14.00
CA ILE A 139 2.44 -13.94 12.60
C ILE A 139 1.63 -13.03 11.71
N TYR A 140 2.30 -12.20 10.91
CA TYR A 140 1.64 -11.34 9.94
C TYR A 140 1.22 -12.13 8.70
N ASN A 141 -0.05 -12.02 8.33
CA ASN A 141 -0.59 -12.58 7.10
C ASN A 141 -0.73 -11.48 6.04
N ALA A 142 0.10 -11.53 5.00
CA ALA A 142 0.12 -10.54 3.93
C ALA A 142 -1.18 -10.49 3.11
N THR A 143 -1.89 -11.62 2.98
CA THR A 143 -3.14 -11.72 2.23
C THR A 143 -4.29 -11.03 2.96
N THR A 144 -4.42 -11.28 4.27
CA THR A 144 -5.50 -10.70 5.08
C THR A 144 -5.13 -9.36 5.70
N LYS A 145 -3.85 -8.99 5.69
CA LYS A 145 -3.27 -7.81 6.35
C LYS A 145 -3.52 -7.79 7.86
N ARG A 146 -3.49 -8.96 8.49
CA ARG A 146 -3.78 -9.13 9.93
C ARG A 146 -2.74 -10.01 10.61
N TYR A 147 -2.60 -9.81 11.92
CA TYR A 147 -1.80 -10.71 12.75
C TYR A 147 -2.65 -11.86 13.27
N GLN A 148 -2.12 -13.07 13.11
CA GLN A 148 -2.57 -14.24 13.86
C GLN A 148 -1.75 -14.29 15.15
N THR A 149 -2.44 -14.30 16.29
CA THR A 149 -1.79 -14.35 17.61
C THR A 149 -2.05 -15.69 18.26
N PHE A 150 -0.98 -16.32 18.72
CA PHE A 150 -0.98 -17.55 19.52
C PHE A 150 -0.45 -17.21 20.90
N VAL A 151 -1.18 -17.59 21.95
CA VAL A 151 -0.77 -17.36 23.34
C VAL A 151 -0.76 -18.67 24.09
N SER A 152 0.34 -18.96 24.76
CA SER A 152 0.42 -20.05 25.74
C SER A 152 0.99 -19.56 27.06
N GLU A 153 0.57 -20.21 28.15
CA GLU A 153 1.05 -19.93 29.49
C GLU A 153 1.55 -21.20 30.16
N ARG A 154 2.70 -21.13 30.82
CA ARG A 154 3.33 -22.25 31.53
C ARG A 154 3.73 -21.80 32.94
N LYS A 155 3.29 -22.54 33.96
CA LYS A 155 3.75 -22.32 35.34
C LYS A 155 5.21 -22.75 35.47
N LEU A 156 6.06 -21.86 35.95
CA LEU A 156 7.50 -22.11 36.12
C LEU A 156 7.84 -22.79 37.46
N SER A 157 6.91 -22.79 38.41
CA SER A 157 7.07 -23.49 39.69
C SER A 157 7.05 -25.01 39.56
N ASP A 158 6.48 -25.53 38.49
CA ASP A 158 6.41 -26.95 38.18
C ASP A 158 7.26 -27.23 36.93
N PRO A 159 8.42 -27.90 37.08
CA PRO A 159 9.30 -28.21 35.96
C PRO A 159 8.64 -29.08 34.88
N GLN A 160 7.57 -29.80 35.21
CA GLN A 160 6.83 -30.67 34.30
C GLN A 160 5.55 -30.01 33.75
N ALA A 161 5.29 -28.73 34.08
CA ALA A 161 4.11 -28.04 33.57
C ALA A 161 4.16 -27.91 32.05
N GLU A 162 3.13 -28.41 31.38
CA GLU A 162 2.90 -28.19 29.96
C GLU A 162 2.31 -26.79 29.71
N PRO A 163 2.57 -26.18 28.55
CA PRO A 163 1.92 -24.94 28.15
C PRO A 163 0.41 -25.10 27.95
N ILE A 164 -0.39 -24.22 28.54
CA ILE A 164 -1.82 -24.12 28.30
C ILE A 164 -2.05 -23.07 27.22
N PHE A 165 -2.68 -23.46 26.11
CA PHE A 165 -2.96 -22.58 24.98
C PHE A 165 -4.25 -21.81 25.22
N ASN A 166 -4.12 -20.50 25.40
CA ASN A 166 -5.19 -19.70 25.96
C ASN A 166 -6.08 -19.03 24.92
N ASN A 167 -5.63 -18.71 23.70
CA ASN A 167 -6.49 -18.16 22.63
C ASN A 167 -5.81 -18.07 21.25
N PHE A 168 -6.64 -18.18 20.19
CA PHE A 168 -6.36 -17.67 18.84
C PHE A 168 -7.06 -16.32 18.68
N THR A 169 -6.35 -15.24 18.39
CA THR A 169 -6.99 -13.94 18.15
C THR A 169 -6.45 -13.33 16.86
N THR A 170 -7.36 -13.04 15.92
CA THR A 170 -7.02 -12.28 14.71
C THR A 170 -7.16 -10.81 15.04
N THR A 171 -6.05 -10.10 15.12
CA THR A 171 -6.07 -8.65 15.43
C THR A 171 -5.90 -7.88 14.12
N SER A 172 -6.87 -7.00 13.81
CA SER A 172 -6.76 -6.08 12.67
C SER A 172 -5.79 -4.96 13.01
N GLN A 173 -5.02 -4.49 12.02
CA GLN A 173 -4.40 -3.16 12.18
C GLN A 173 -5.51 -2.12 12.26
N SER A 174 -5.37 -1.22 13.24
CA SER A 174 -6.08 0.06 13.35
C SER A 174 -5.33 1.14 12.60
#